data_AF-A0A7S3E746-F1
#
_entry.id   AF-A0A7S3E746-F1
#
_cell.length_a   1.000
_cell.length_b   1.000
_cell.length_c   1.000
_cell.angle_alpha   90.00
_cell.angle_beta   90.00
_cell.angle_gamma   90.00
#
_symmetry.space_group_name_H-M   'P 1'
#
loop_
_entity.id
_entity.type
_entity.pdbx_description
1 polymer ?
#
loop_
_entity_poly.entity_id
_entity_poly.type
_entity_poly.pdbx_seq_one_letter_code
_entity_poly.pdbx_strand_id
1 'polypeptide(L)'
;MWGRDMLPSLGARLQLGKCTLYGQSLNTARVINREIPGVTVTRDGVTIHSIPLGNRQYIEQECRALQNKHEALFREIAHLPQEELGTQLALFRYCAETRLDYILRCLAYQFGRTLAREADERTKYHLEVLFGGLSTPATEDDEFLRTVYEQIALPCRWGGLGFATRTRIQPIAFFSAWTQTLQSNSGEWPFLTELQRQVDTAPLDPGATQSSTEHLANQICASARAVQRRLRPETHPRIRRLVALPDSREACPGDSSDARPAWNNGSIQQTLSREVHHCAFQSLVSNPRISKENRARIRSAAGSGSGVWLREIPVWQPKKLSSTELQVNIRQLLGLPIPGLRTTEKCTSCRSTHGTNGVQRFHHCPTSTGLWQRRHDEICTEVARWLNRWNFIDVQQEPQGYFENYGLRPDIVATHPRTFQRYALDVTVVSPLQAKYLNRSESESGYAARVAENWKIGHYREAMAVDRPEDKFVPIAIETFGRTGKLAQDFLKDSCKHLLHRSEELSDVRSQINRRLWQGGAGVALGAPRVDQLDTT
;
A
#
# COMPACT_ATOMS: atom_id res chain seq x y z
N MET A 1 -36.48 -21.61 -33.60
CA MET A 1 -36.16 -22.86 -34.31
C MET A 1 -35.50 -22.49 -35.64
N TRP A 2 -34.21 -22.14 -35.62
CA TRP A 2 -33.31 -22.02 -36.79
C TRP A 2 -31.95 -22.56 -36.33
N GLY A 3 -31.32 -23.35 -37.21
CA GLY A 3 -30.51 -24.53 -36.88
C GLY A 3 -29.17 -24.27 -36.18
N ARG A 4 -28.88 -25.21 -35.28
CA ARG A 4 -27.66 -25.39 -34.47
C ARG A 4 -26.44 -25.89 -35.27
N ASP A 5 -26.59 -26.17 -36.56
CA ASP A 5 -25.75 -27.19 -37.20
C ASP A 5 -24.63 -26.68 -38.12
N MET A 6 -24.44 -25.37 -38.30
CA MET A 6 -23.30 -24.85 -39.10
C MET A 6 -22.12 -24.29 -38.29
N LEU A 7 -22.29 -24.04 -36.99
CA LEU A 7 -21.22 -23.49 -36.13
C LEU A 7 -20.24 -24.56 -35.57
N PRO A 8 -20.66 -25.82 -35.30
CA PRO A 8 -19.75 -26.84 -34.77
C PRO A 8 -18.68 -27.34 -35.74
N SER A 9 -18.85 -27.21 -37.05
CA SER A 9 -17.91 -27.73 -38.06
C SER A 9 -16.61 -26.91 -38.22
N LEU A 10 -16.53 -25.74 -37.59
CA LEU A 10 -15.36 -24.84 -37.59
C LEU A 10 -14.71 -24.70 -36.21
N GLY A 11 -15.15 -25.44 -35.20
CA GLY A 11 -14.54 -25.43 -33.87
C GLY A 11 -14.74 -24.16 -33.04
N ALA A 12 -15.53 -23.19 -33.50
CA ALA A 12 -15.79 -21.93 -32.79
C ALA A 12 -17.23 -21.87 -32.24
N ARG A 13 -17.37 -21.65 -30.93
CA ARG A 13 -18.65 -21.29 -30.30
C ARG A 13 -18.68 -19.79 -30.04
N LEU A 14 -19.63 -19.09 -30.68
CA LEU A 14 -19.94 -17.69 -30.39
C LEU A 14 -20.50 -17.56 -28.96
N GLN A 15 -19.75 -16.91 -28.07
CA GLN A 15 -20.24 -16.55 -26.74
C GLN A 15 -20.98 -15.22 -26.81
N LEU A 16 -22.22 -15.25 -27.32
CA LEU A 16 -23.12 -14.11 -27.52
C LEU A 16 -23.49 -13.34 -26.23
N GLY A 17 -23.03 -13.79 -25.06
CA GLY A 17 -23.42 -13.23 -23.76
C GLY A 17 -22.67 -11.97 -23.31
N LYS A 18 -21.67 -11.44 -24.05
CA LYS A 18 -20.85 -10.34 -23.51
C LYS A 18 -20.58 -9.12 -24.39
N CYS A 19 -20.73 -9.15 -25.72
CA CYS A 19 -20.54 -7.98 -26.60
C CYS A 19 -21.19 -8.31 -27.95
N THR A 20 -22.31 -7.71 -28.37
CA THR A 20 -22.36 -6.54 -29.29
C THR A 20 -23.82 -6.30 -29.71
N LEU A 21 -24.26 -5.04 -29.87
CA LEU A 21 -25.39 -4.72 -30.78
C LEU A 21 -25.28 -3.29 -31.35
N TYR A 22 -25.44 -3.16 -32.68
CA TYR A 22 -25.58 -1.90 -33.42
C TYR A 22 -26.89 -1.89 -34.23
N GLY A 23 -27.64 -0.79 -34.17
CA GLY A 23 -28.84 -0.54 -34.98
C GLY A 23 -28.63 0.62 -35.95
N GLN A 24 -29.08 0.49 -37.20
CA GLN A 24 -28.78 1.43 -38.31
C GLN A 24 -29.65 2.70 -38.37
N SER A 25 -30.60 2.91 -37.46
CA SER A 25 -31.43 4.12 -37.41
C SER A 25 -31.78 4.55 -35.98
N LEU A 26 -32.10 5.84 -35.77
CA LEU A 26 -32.60 6.40 -34.50
C LEU A 26 -33.84 5.66 -33.96
N ASN A 27 -34.62 5.00 -34.84
CA ASN A 27 -35.75 4.15 -34.43
C ASN A 27 -35.31 2.77 -33.93
N THR A 28 -34.15 2.27 -34.36
CA THR A 28 -33.57 0.98 -33.92
C THR A 28 -32.85 1.10 -32.56
N ALA A 29 -32.35 2.29 -32.21
CA ALA A 29 -31.80 2.56 -30.87
C ALA A 29 -32.85 2.42 -29.76
N ARG A 30 -34.14 2.66 -30.06
CA ARG A 30 -35.25 2.42 -29.13
C ARG A 30 -35.54 0.92 -28.89
N VAL A 31 -35.15 0.03 -29.82
CA VAL A 31 -35.40 -1.42 -29.71
C VAL A 31 -34.31 -2.11 -28.87
N ILE A 32 -33.07 -1.62 -28.90
CA ILE A 32 -31.94 -2.21 -28.14
C ILE A 32 -32.04 -1.95 -26.63
N ASN A 33 -32.82 -0.94 -26.23
CA ASN A 33 -32.92 -0.50 -24.83
C ASN A 33 -33.65 -1.50 -23.90
N ARG A 34 -34.15 -2.64 -24.40
CA ARG A 34 -34.97 -3.58 -23.60
C ARG A 34 -34.35 -4.94 -23.29
N GLU A 35 -33.24 -5.38 -23.89
CA GLU A 35 -32.86 -6.81 -23.80
C GLU A 35 -31.40 -7.16 -23.45
N ILE A 36 -30.48 -6.21 -23.27
CA ILE A 36 -29.10 -6.52 -22.83
C ILE A 36 -28.78 -5.86 -21.48
N PRO A 37 -28.73 -6.64 -20.38
CA PRO A 37 -28.29 -6.16 -19.09
C PRO A 37 -26.92 -5.48 -19.17
N GLY A 38 -26.83 -4.25 -18.68
CA GLY A 38 -25.57 -3.50 -18.64
C GLY A 38 -25.22 -2.71 -19.90
N VAL A 39 -26.10 -2.62 -20.90
CA VAL A 39 -25.92 -1.76 -22.07
C VAL A 39 -26.98 -0.68 -22.11
N THR A 40 -26.57 0.58 -22.24
CA THR A 40 -27.46 1.73 -22.43
C THR A 40 -27.08 2.43 -23.73
N VAL A 41 -28.06 2.65 -24.60
CA VAL A 41 -27.85 3.29 -25.92
C VAL A 41 -28.62 4.60 -25.97
N THR A 42 -27.93 5.68 -26.32
CA THR A 42 -28.51 7.00 -26.54
C THR A 42 -28.17 7.50 -27.95
N ARG A 43 -28.63 8.71 -28.30
CA ARG A 43 -28.24 9.36 -29.57
C ARG A 43 -26.75 9.71 -29.60
N ASP A 44 -26.19 10.07 -28.45
CA ASP A 44 -24.89 10.72 -28.33
C ASP A 44 -23.77 9.75 -27.90
N GLY A 45 -24.15 8.55 -27.46
CA GLY A 45 -23.22 7.48 -27.08
C GLY A 45 -23.90 6.23 -26.55
N VAL A 46 -23.06 5.26 -26.17
CA VAL A 46 -23.41 3.95 -25.61
C VAL A 46 -22.60 3.75 -24.34
N THR A 47 -23.24 3.27 -23.27
CA THR A 47 -22.56 2.81 -22.06
C THR A 47 -22.62 1.29 -22.01
N ILE A 48 -21.46 0.61 -21.96
CA ILE A 48 -21.35 -0.86 -21.88
C ILE A 48 -20.67 -1.21 -20.56
N HIS A 49 -21.36 -1.93 -19.68
CA HIS A 49 -20.86 -2.29 -18.34
C HIS A 49 -20.27 -1.09 -17.58
N SER A 50 -20.94 0.07 -17.65
CA SER A 50 -20.49 1.36 -17.07
C SER A 50 -19.33 2.06 -17.79
N ILE A 51 -18.88 1.58 -18.95
CA ILE A 51 -17.87 2.24 -19.78
C ILE A 51 -18.57 3.07 -20.86
N PRO A 52 -18.47 4.42 -20.82
CA PRO A 52 -19.08 5.27 -21.82
C PRO A 52 -18.23 5.34 -23.09
N LEU A 53 -18.89 5.18 -24.23
CA LEU A 53 -18.35 5.32 -25.58
C LEU A 53 -19.25 6.27 -26.35
N GLY A 54 -18.70 7.29 -27.02
CA GLY A 54 -19.53 8.24 -27.75
C GLY A 54 -18.81 9.54 -28.00
N ASN A 55 -19.58 10.60 -28.22
CA ASN A 55 -18.99 11.92 -28.33
C ASN A 55 -18.43 12.40 -26.98
N ARG A 56 -17.61 13.44 -27.02
CA ARG A 56 -16.93 14.00 -25.85
C ARG A 56 -17.90 14.37 -24.72
N GLN A 57 -19.01 15.04 -25.07
CA GLN A 57 -19.99 15.52 -24.10
C GLN A 57 -20.66 14.37 -23.35
N TYR A 58 -21.02 13.30 -24.08
CA TYR A 58 -21.60 12.09 -23.51
C TYR A 58 -20.64 11.42 -22.51
N ILE A 59 -19.38 11.21 -22.92
CA ILE A 59 -18.37 10.58 -22.06
C ILE A 59 -18.14 11.38 -20.78
N GLU A 60 -18.00 12.70 -20.90
CA GLU A 60 -17.81 13.58 -19.74
C GLU A 60 -19.04 13.59 -18.81
N GLN A 61 -20.25 13.56 -19.35
CA GLN A 61 -21.48 13.48 -18.57
C GLN A 61 -21.56 12.17 -17.77
N GLU A 62 -21.26 11.04 -18.40
CA GLU A 62 -21.26 9.73 -17.75
C GLU A 62 -20.16 9.63 -16.67
N CYS A 63 -18.97 10.20 -16.93
CA CYS A 63 -17.90 10.29 -15.93
C CYS A 63 -18.33 11.12 -14.71
N ARG A 64 -18.97 12.27 -14.92
CA ARG A 64 -19.54 13.10 -13.84
C ARG A 64 -20.61 12.34 -13.05
N ALA A 65 -21.49 11.61 -13.72
CA ALA A 65 -22.52 10.81 -13.05
C ALA A 65 -21.92 9.70 -12.19
N LEU A 66 -20.90 9.00 -12.68
CA LEU A 66 -20.17 7.98 -11.91
C LEU A 66 -19.50 8.58 -10.69
N GLN A 67 -18.85 9.72 -10.86
CA GLN A 67 -18.23 10.47 -9.78
C GLN A 67 -19.22 10.89 -8.71
N ASN A 68 -20.41 11.37 -9.07
CA ASN A 68 -21.42 11.75 -8.09
C ASN A 68 -21.90 10.54 -7.26
N LYS A 69 -22.07 9.37 -7.89
CA LYS A 69 -22.34 8.12 -7.17
C LYS A 69 -21.19 7.73 -6.23
N HIS A 70 -19.96 7.99 -6.65
CA HIS A 70 -18.78 7.71 -5.84
C HIS A 70 -18.71 8.63 -4.61
N GLU A 71 -18.92 9.92 -4.81
CA GLU A 71 -18.97 10.92 -3.74
C GLU A 71 -20.07 10.61 -2.72
N ALA A 72 -21.24 10.16 -3.16
CA ALA A 72 -22.30 9.72 -2.25
C ALA A 72 -21.81 8.60 -1.33
N LEU A 73 -21.12 7.58 -1.87
CA LEU A 73 -20.54 6.51 -1.05
C LEU A 73 -19.52 7.06 -0.05
N PHE A 74 -18.62 7.96 -0.48
CA PHE A 74 -17.62 8.53 0.42
C PHE A 74 -18.28 9.24 1.61
N ARG A 75 -19.36 9.98 1.34
CA ARG A 75 -20.17 10.61 2.40
C ARG A 75 -20.78 9.57 3.32
N GLU A 76 -21.42 8.53 2.81
CA GLU A 76 -22.01 7.48 3.65
C GLU A 76 -20.97 6.84 4.58
N ILE A 77 -19.76 6.57 4.08
CA ILE A 77 -18.68 6.03 4.90
C ILE A 77 -18.26 7.05 5.97
N ALA A 78 -18.15 8.34 5.62
CA ALA A 78 -17.79 9.40 6.56
C ALA A 78 -18.86 9.65 7.64
N HIS A 79 -20.13 9.29 7.40
CA HIS A 79 -21.22 9.40 8.38
C HIS A 79 -21.28 8.22 9.37
N LEU A 80 -20.49 7.16 9.17
CA LEU A 80 -20.36 6.10 10.17
C LEU A 80 -19.88 6.69 11.51
N PRO A 81 -20.23 6.07 12.66
CA PRO A 81 -19.82 6.57 13.96
C PRO A 81 -18.30 6.77 14.06
N GLN A 82 -17.84 7.85 14.70
CA GLN A 82 -16.41 8.15 14.84
C GLN A 82 -15.66 7.07 15.62
N GLU A 83 -16.35 6.31 16.49
CA GLU A 83 -15.78 5.17 17.17
C GLU A 83 -15.43 4.01 16.22
N GLU A 84 -15.84 4.07 14.95
CA GLU A 84 -15.57 3.07 13.92
C GLU A 84 -14.52 3.50 12.87
N LEU A 85 -13.55 4.35 13.23
CA LEU A 85 -12.49 4.81 12.31
C LEU A 85 -11.79 3.66 11.57
N GLY A 86 -11.55 2.53 12.23
CA GLY A 86 -10.99 1.34 11.58
C GLY A 86 -11.86 0.80 10.46
N THR A 87 -13.18 0.73 10.68
CA THR A 87 -14.17 0.30 9.68
C THR A 87 -14.24 1.30 8.53
N GLN A 88 -14.29 2.60 8.84
CA GLN A 88 -14.27 3.68 7.85
C GLN A 88 -13.05 3.56 6.93
N LEU A 89 -11.84 3.44 7.50
CA LEU A 89 -10.60 3.29 6.72
C LEU A 89 -10.59 2.04 5.84
N ALA A 90 -11.10 0.92 6.35
CA ALA A 90 -11.19 -0.32 5.59
C ALA A 90 -12.17 -0.17 4.41
N LEU A 91 -13.36 0.39 4.63
CA LEU A 91 -14.36 0.63 3.59
C LEU A 91 -13.85 1.63 2.55
N PHE A 92 -13.20 2.72 2.98
CA PHE A 92 -12.56 3.65 2.05
C PHE A 92 -11.55 2.90 1.18
N ARG A 93 -10.56 2.24 1.78
CA ARG A 93 -9.45 1.61 1.04
C ARG A 93 -9.88 0.45 0.14
N TYR A 94 -10.73 -0.45 0.64
CA TYR A 94 -11.02 -1.71 -0.06
C TYR A 94 -12.30 -1.64 -0.91
N CYS A 95 -13.23 -0.74 -0.60
CA CYS A 95 -14.52 -0.67 -1.29
C CYS A 95 -14.68 0.61 -2.10
N ALA A 96 -14.47 1.78 -1.52
CA ALA A 96 -14.69 3.03 -2.25
C ALA A 96 -13.57 3.23 -3.28
N GLU A 97 -12.34 3.27 -2.82
CA GLU A 97 -11.14 3.53 -3.62
C GLU A 97 -10.99 2.64 -4.87
N THR A 98 -11.43 1.39 -4.82
CA THR A 98 -11.29 0.41 -5.90
C THR A 98 -12.38 0.52 -6.98
N ARG A 99 -13.47 1.27 -6.76
CA ARG A 99 -14.62 1.35 -7.69
C ARG A 99 -14.27 1.94 -9.05
N LEU A 100 -13.26 2.80 -9.11
CA LEU A 100 -12.85 3.45 -10.36
C LEU A 100 -11.82 2.62 -11.14
N ASP A 101 -11.22 1.58 -10.55
CA ASP A 101 -10.13 0.84 -11.17
C ASP A 101 -10.52 0.23 -12.52
N TYR A 102 -11.74 -0.30 -12.62
CA TYR A 102 -12.23 -0.88 -13.86
C TYR A 102 -12.40 0.17 -14.96
N ILE A 103 -13.06 1.30 -14.66
CA ILE A 103 -13.28 2.35 -15.67
C ILE A 103 -11.95 3.01 -16.08
N LEU A 104 -10.99 3.17 -15.18
CA LEU A 104 -9.69 3.76 -15.49
C LEU A 104 -8.84 2.90 -16.44
N ARG A 105 -9.10 1.58 -16.50
CA ARG A 105 -8.49 0.65 -17.45
C ARG A 105 -9.13 0.72 -18.84
N CYS A 106 -10.44 0.95 -18.91
CA CYS A 106 -11.20 0.80 -20.14
C CYS A 106 -11.52 2.13 -20.83
N LEU A 107 -11.53 3.24 -20.09
CA LEU A 107 -11.85 4.56 -20.61
C LEU A 107 -10.70 5.08 -21.47
N ALA A 108 -11.02 5.81 -22.55
CA ALA A 108 -9.99 6.42 -23.38
C ALA A 108 -9.08 7.33 -22.53
N TYR A 109 -7.77 7.20 -22.75
CA TYR A 109 -6.72 7.70 -21.86
C TYR A 109 -6.93 9.13 -21.36
N GLN A 110 -7.28 10.07 -22.24
CA GLN A 110 -7.52 11.47 -21.88
C GLN A 110 -8.67 11.68 -20.87
N PHE A 111 -9.76 10.92 -20.99
CA PHE A 111 -10.88 10.97 -20.06
C PHE A 111 -10.55 10.21 -18.77
N GLY A 112 -9.83 9.08 -18.89
CA GLY A 112 -9.28 8.34 -17.75
C GLY A 112 -8.38 9.21 -16.86
N ARG A 113 -7.48 10.00 -17.45
CA ARG A 113 -6.63 10.96 -16.71
C ARG A 113 -7.45 12.01 -15.98
N THR A 114 -8.47 12.58 -16.62
CA THR A 114 -9.32 13.62 -16.01
C THR A 114 -10.07 13.04 -14.81
N LEU A 115 -10.72 11.88 -15.02
CA LEU A 115 -11.42 11.14 -13.97
C LEU A 115 -10.48 10.76 -12.81
N ALA A 116 -9.25 10.36 -13.10
CA ALA A 116 -8.24 10.04 -12.10
C ALA A 116 -7.85 11.26 -11.24
N ARG A 117 -7.63 12.44 -11.86
CA ARG A 117 -7.30 13.68 -11.13
C ARG A 117 -8.42 14.08 -10.18
N GLU A 118 -9.65 14.09 -10.67
CA GLU A 118 -10.81 14.44 -9.87
C GLU A 118 -11.08 13.43 -8.74
N ALA A 119 -10.76 12.15 -8.95
CA ALA A 119 -10.82 11.13 -7.91
C ALA A 119 -9.76 11.37 -6.82
N ASP A 120 -8.52 11.68 -7.20
CA ASP A 120 -7.42 11.96 -6.25
C ASP A 120 -7.73 13.15 -5.33
N GLU A 121 -8.29 14.24 -5.87
CA GLU A 121 -8.71 15.40 -5.07
C GLU A 121 -9.83 15.07 -4.06
N ARG A 122 -10.75 14.19 -4.43
CA ARG A 122 -11.82 13.74 -3.52
C ARG A 122 -11.28 12.83 -2.43
N THR A 123 -10.41 11.88 -2.78
CA THR A 123 -9.72 11.04 -1.80
C THR A 123 -8.98 11.93 -0.80
N LYS A 124 -8.26 12.95 -1.28
CA LYS A 124 -7.59 13.94 -0.43
C LYS A 124 -8.57 14.61 0.55
N TYR A 125 -9.65 15.20 0.05
CA TYR A 125 -10.68 15.86 0.86
C TYR A 125 -11.24 14.95 1.97
N HIS A 126 -11.65 13.73 1.61
CA HIS A 126 -12.26 12.82 2.59
C HIS A 126 -11.26 12.28 3.61
N LEU A 127 -9.97 12.15 3.25
CA LEU A 127 -8.93 11.84 4.23
C LEU A 127 -8.70 12.99 5.21
N GLU A 128 -8.75 14.25 4.74
CA GLU A 128 -8.70 15.42 5.65
C GLU A 128 -9.85 15.40 6.65
N VAL A 129 -11.07 15.11 6.18
CA VAL A 129 -12.26 14.97 7.05
C VAL A 129 -12.07 13.83 8.04
N LEU A 130 -11.68 12.64 7.56
CA LEU A 130 -11.57 11.43 8.36
C LEU A 130 -10.54 11.54 9.48
N PHE A 131 -9.44 12.25 9.25
CA PHE A 131 -8.38 12.42 10.24
C PHE A 131 -8.53 13.67 11.12
N GLY A 132 -9.65 14.41 10.99
CA GLY A 132 -9.92 15.62 11.75
C GLY A 132 -8.98 16.77 11.40
N GLY A 133 -8.59 16.87 10.14
CA GLY A 133 -7.57 17.80 9.63
C GLY A 133 -6.17 17.17 9.62
N LEU A 134 -5.62 17.01 8.42
CA LEU A 134 -4.19 16.72 8.23
C LEU A 134 -3.35 18.00 8.34
N SER A 135 -3.96 19.13 8.01
CA SER A 135 -3.42 20.48 8.19
C SER A 135 -3.76 21.01 9.57
N THR A 136 -2.75 21.44 10.31
CA THR A 136 -2.86 22.22 11.56
C THR A 136 -2.10 23.54 11.38
N PRO A 137 -2.30 24.57 12.21
CA PRO A 137 -1.44 25.77 12.20
C PRO A 137 0.06 25.42 12.38
N ALA A 138 0.38 24.26 12.97
CA ALA A 138 1.74 23.74 13.10
C ALA A 138 2.28 23.05 11.83
N THR A 139 1.50 22.99 10.74
CA THR A 139 1.88 22.42 9.43
C THR A 139 1.72 23.46 8.30
N GLU A 140 1.99 24.73 8.59
CA GLU A 140 1.98 25.84 7.60
C GLU A 140 3.00 25.69 6.46
N ASP A 141 3.84 24.65 6.50
CA ASP A 141 4.69 24.28 5.39
C ASP A 141 3.92 23.39 4.39
N ASP A 142 3.46 24.02 3.30
CA ASP A 142 2.84 23.36 2.14
C ASP A 142 3.67 22.19 1.61
N GLU A 143 4.99 22.26 1.75
CA GLU A 143 5.89 21.20 1.31
C GLU A 143 5.83 19.96 2.22
N PHE A 144 5.79 20.15 3.54
CA PHE A 144 5.58 19.05 4.47
C PHE A 144 4.26 18.33 4.20
N LEU A 145 3.17 19.08 4.01
CA LEU A 145 1.86 18.49 3.69
C LEU A 145 1.88 17.70 2.38
N ARG A 146 2.60 18.17 1.35
CA ARG A 146 2.80 17.40 0.11
C ARG A 146 3.47 16.05 0.39
N THR A 147 4.49 16.03 1.25
CA THR A 147 5.20 14.78 1.59
C THR A 147 4.32 13.81 2.38
N VAL A 148 3.40 14.33 3.20
CA VAL A 148 2.39 13.52 3.91
C VAL A 148 1.46 12.85 2.90
N TYR A 149 0.95 13.58 1.92
CA TYR A 149 0.10 13.00 0.87
C TYR A 149 0.84 12.00 -0.01
N GLU A 150 2.09 12.27 -0.34
CA GLU A 150 2.94 11.32 -1.06
C GLU A 150 3.11 10.02 -0.26
N GLN A 151 3.33 10.11 1.05
CA GLN A 151 3.41 8.94 1.92
C GLN A 151 2.08 8.19 2.01
N ILE A 152 0.95 8.89 2.20
CA ILE A 152 -0.39 8.29 2.25
C ILE A 152 -0.65 7.42 1.01
N ALA A 153 -0.21 7.91 -0.15
CA ALA A 153 -0.37 7.23 -1.44
C ALA A 153 0.52 6.00 -1.62
N LEU A 154 1.53 5.79 -0.77
CA LEU A 154 2.35 4.59 -0.81
C LEU A 154 1.56 3.37 -0.32
N PRO A 155 1.83 2.17 -0.85
CA PRO A 155 1.34 0.93 -0.27
C PRO A 155 1.77 0.78 1.19
N CYS A 156 0.97 0.11 2.03
CA CYS A 156 1.30 -0.13 3.44
C CYS A 156 2.66 -0.83 3.65
N ARG A 157 3.09 -1.66 2.70
CA ARG A 157 4.42 -2.31 2.74
C ARG A 157 5.59 -1.30 2.67
N TRP A 158 5.33 -0.08 2.19
CA TRP A 158 6.30 1.02 2.08
C TRP A 158 5.94 2.20 3.01
N GLY A 159 5.25 1.90 4.11
CA GLY A 159 4.98 2.88 5.17
C GLY A 159 3.86 3.88 4.85
N GLY A 160 3.10 3.66 3.78
CA GLY A 160 1.93 4.47 3.46
C GLY A 160 0.61 3.89 3.96
N LEU A 161 -0.48 4.54 3.57
CA LEU A 161 -1.84 4.12 3.91
C LEU A 161 -2.54 3.39 2.76
N GLY A 162 -1.87 3.12 1.64
CA GLY A 162 -2.44 2.37 0.52
C GLY A 162 -3.54 3.09 -0.26
N PHE A 163 -3.68 4.40 -0.10
CA PHE A 163 -4.60 5.24 -0.88
C PHE A 163 -3.91 5.66 -2.19
N ALA A 164 -3.66 4.69 -3.06
CA ALA A 164 -2.86 4.87 -4.26
C ALA A 164 -3.42 5.99 -5.16
N THR A 165 -2.53 6.91 -5.56
CA THR A 165 -2.87 8.00 -6.48
C THR A 165 -3.30 7.44 -7.84
N ARG A 166 -4.54 7.69 -8.26
CA ARG A 166 -5.10 7.22 -9.54
C ARG A 166 -4.34 7.83 -10.70
N THR A 167 -3.95 9.09 -10.62
CA THR A 167 -3.19 9.73 -11.70
C THR A 167 -1.87 9.04 -11.98
N ARG A 168 -1.27 8.43 -10.94
CA ARG A 168 -0.04 7.65 -11.04
C ARG A 168 -0.29 6.24 -11.61
N ILE A 169 -1.42 5.62 -11.29
CA ILE A 169 -1.74 4.23 -11.68
C ILE A 169 -2.50 4.13 -13.01
N GLN A 170 -3.28 5.14 -13.38
CA GLN A 170 -4.16 5.12 -14.57
C GLN A 170 -3.39 4.82 -15.87
N PRO A 171 -2.21 5.41 -16.14
CA PRO A 171 -1.45 5.07 -17.35
C PRO A 171 -1.06 3.59 -17.40
N ILE A 172 -0.63 3.04 -16.26
CA ILE A 172 -0.26 1.63 -16.11
C ILE A 172 -1.47 0.72 -16.31
N ALA A 173 -2.59 1.08 -15.70
CA ALA A 173 -3.84 0.32 -15.75
C ALA A 173 -4.39 0.26 -17.19
N PHE A 174 -4.44 1.40 -17.87
CA PHE A 174 -4.84 1.50 -19.28
C PHE A 174 -3.91 0.67 -20.18
N PHE A 175 -2.60 0.87 -20.04
CA PHE A 175 -1.60 0.15 -20.83
C PHE A 175 -1.71 -1.36 -20.66
N SER A 176 -1.76 -1.82 -19.41
CA SER A 176 -1.80 -3.26 -19.10
C SER A 176 -3.07 -3.93 -19.63
N ALA A 177 -4.23 -3.26 -19.53
CA ALA A 177 -5.49 -3.76 -20.06
C ALA A 177 -5.46 -3.85 -21.59
N TRP A 178 -4.85 -2.85 -22.25
CA TRP A 178 -4.72 -2.85 -23.69
C TRP A 178 -3.79 -3.96 -24.17
N THR A 179 -2.60 -4.12 -23.58
CA THR A 179 -1.65 -5.20 -23.93
C THR A 179 -2.27 -6.58 -23.72
N GLN A 180 -2.99 -6.79 -22.62
CA GLN A 180 -3.71 -8.04 -22.40
C GLN A 180 -4.78 -8.31 -23.47
N THR A 181 -5.46 -7.26 -23.95
CA THR A 181 -6.43 -7.35 -25.04
C THR A 181 -5.75 -7.72 -26.35
N LEU A 182 -4.61 -7.10 -26.68
CA LEU A 182 -3.83 -7.41 -27.88
C LEU A 182 -3.36 -8.88 -27.89
N GLN A 183 -2.79 -9.34 -26.78
CA GLN A 183 -2.34 -10.73 -26.62
C GLN A 183 -3.47 -11.73 -26.85
N SER A 184 -4.66 -11.44 -26.31
CA SER A 184 -5.83 -12.32 -26.39
C SER A 184 -6.48 -12.35 -27.78
N ASN A 185 -6.26 -11.34 -28.62
CA ASN A 185 -6.93 -11.17 -29.92
C ASN A 185 -5.95 -11.18 -31.12
N SER A 186 -4.65 -11.41 -30.88
CA SER A 186 -3.59 -11.39 -31.90
C SER A 186 -3.80 -12.41 -33.02
N GLY A 187 -4.39 -13.56 -32.70
CA GLY A 187 -4.75 -14.59 -33.68
C GLY A 187 -5.94 -14.24 -34.58
N GLU A 188 -6.87 -13.41 -34.11
CA GLU A 188 -8.06 -13.01 -34.87
C GLU A 188 -7.81 -11.76 -35.73
N TRP A 189 -6.83 -10.92 -35.34
CA TRP A 189 -6.54 -9.65 -35.99
C TRP A 189 -5.03 -9.52 -36.23
N PRO A 190 -4.51 -9.96 -37.39
CA PRO A 190 -3.06 -10.02 -37.66
C PRO A 190 -2.32 -8.69 -37.50
N PHE A 191 -3.00 -7.55 -37.67
CA PHE A 191 -2.41 -6.24 -37.44
C PHE A 191 -2.13 -5.93 -35.96
N LEU A 192 -2.84 -6.59 -35.02
CA LEU A 192 -2.58 -6.49 -33.59
C LEU A 192 -1.27 -7.17 -33.21
N THR A 193 -0.80 -8.14 -33.98
CA THR A 193 0.51 -8.79 -33.78
C THR A 193 1.67 -7.82 -34.02
N GLU A 194 1.57 -6.96 -35.05
CA GLU A 194 2.57 -5.92 -35.30
C GLU A 194 2.52 -4.81 -34.24
N LEU A 195 1.34 -4.46 -33.74
CA LEU A 195 1.20 -3.55 -32.59
C LEU A 195 1.78 -4.14 -31.31
N GLN A 196 1.48 -5.41 -31.02
CA GLN A 196 2.01 -6.13 -29.88
C GLN A 196 3.54 -6.17 -29.94
N ARG A 197 4.12 -6.44 -31.12
CA ARG A 197 5.56 -6.37 -31.35
C ARG A 197 6.12 -4.99 -31.00
N GLN A 198 5.49 -3.90 -31.47
CA GLN A 198 5.92 -2.54 -31.17
C GLN A 198 5.86 -2.20 -29.67
N VAL A 199 4.81 -2.68 -28.98
CA VAL A 199 4.65 -2.55 -27.53
C VAL A 199 5.75 -3.32 -26.78
N ASP A 200 6.02 -4.56 -27.19
CA ASP A 200 7.04 -5.41 -26.58
C ASP A 200 8.48 -4.93 -26.86
N THR A 201 8.68 -4.15 -27.93
CA THR A 201 9.98 -3.56 -28.29
C THR A 201 10.17 -2.13 -27.81
N ALA A 202 9.15 -1.49 -27.21
CA ALA A 202 9.29 -0.13 -26.70
C ALA A 202 10.23 -0.12 -25.48
N PRO A 203 11.26 0.75 -25.44
CA PRO A 203 12.21 0.78 -24.35
C PRO A 203 11.50 1.13 -23.04
N LEU A 204 11.55 0.20 -22.09
CA LEU A 204 11.13 0.41 -20.71
C LEU A 204 12.37 0.75 -19.90
N ASP A 205 12.47 2.00 -19.45
CA ASP A 205 13.47 2.39 -18.47
C ASP A 205 13.16 1.69 -17.13
N PRO A 206 14.06 0.85 -16.58
CA PRO A 206 13.89 0.23 -15.26
C PRO A 206 13.81 1.26 -14.12
N GLY A 207 14.25 2.50 -14.37
CA GLY A 207 14.07 3.66 -13.50
C GLY A 207 12.80 4.46 -13.80
N ALA A 208 11.82 3.89 -14.53
CA ALA A 208 10.65 4.58 -15.05
C ALA A 208 9.99 5.49 -14.01
N THR A 209 10.16 6.78 -14.24
CA THR A 209 9.37 7.84 -13.63
C THR A 209 7.96 7.80 -14.21
N GLN A 210 6.97 8.42 -13.54
CA GLN A 210 5.62 8.56 -14.07
C GLN A 210 5.62 9.10 -15.52
N SER A 211 6.59 9.97 -15.86
CA SER A 211 6.84 10.47 -17.21
C SER A 211 7.19 9.38 -18.24
N SER A 212 7.96 8.35 -17.89
CA SER A 212 8.31 7.26 -18.82
C SER A 212 7.10 6.36 -19.12
N THR A 213 6.26 6.09 -18.12
CA THR A 213 4.98 5.36 -18.32
C THR A 213 3.94 6.19 -19.07
N GLU A 214 3.87 7.49 -18.80
CA GLU A 214 3.01 8.42 -19.55
C GLU A 214 3.49 8.55 -21.01
N HIS A 215 4.80 8.60 -21.23
CA HIS A 215 5.40 8.63 -22.56
C HIS A 215 5.06 7.35 -23.34
N LEU A 216 5.21 6.17 -22.74
CA LEU A 216 4.84 4.91 -23.36
C LEU A 216 3.33 4.84 -23.64
N ALA A 217 2.47 5.23 -22.70
CA ALA A 217 1.02 5.31 -22.92
C ALA A 217 0.66 6.27 -24.06
N ASN A 218 1.37 7.41 -24.16
CA ASN A 218 1.18 8.38 -25.24
C ASN A 218 1.68 7.84 -26.60
N GLN A 219 2.84 7.18 -26.65
CA GLN A 219 3.37 6.52 -27.84
C GLN A 219 2.42 5.42 -28.32
N ILE A 220 1.90 4.63 -27.40
CA ILE A 220 0.90 3.60 -27.65
C ILE A 220 -0.39 4.19 -28.17
N CYS A 221 -0.87 5.27 -27.56
CA CYS A 221 -2.01 6.01 -28.10
C CYS A 221 -1.69 6.50 -29.52
N ALA A 222 -0.47 6.96 -29.78
CA ALA A 222 -0.02 7.40 -31.11
C ALA A 222 0.10 6.23 -32.13
N SER A 223 0.53 5.05 -31.70
CA SER A 223 0.63 3.83 -32.52
C SER A 223 -0.73 3.20 -32.79
N ALA A 224 -1.62 3.15 -31.79
CA ALA A 224 -3.03 2.83 -31.97
C ALA A 224 -3.69 3.80 -32.96
N ARG A 225 -3.41 5.11 -32.85
CA ARG A 225 -3.82 6.12 -33.85
C ARG A 225 -3.20 5.87 -35.22
N ALA A 226 -1.95 5.40 -35.31
CA ALA A 226 -1.28 5.11 -36.58
C ALA A 226 -1.86 3.87 -37.27
N VAL A 227 -2.20 2.84 -36.50
CA VAL A 227 -2.92 1.66 -36.99
C VAL A 227 -4.34 2.02 -37.41
N GLN A 228 -5.03 2.86 -36.62
CA GLN A 228 -6.34 3.36 -37.00
C GLN A 228 -6.32 4.20 -38.29
N ARG A 229 -5.22 4.92 -38.56
CA ARG A 229 -4.98 5.62 -39.84
C ARG A 229 -4.66 4.66 -41.00
N ARG A 230 -3.99 3.53 -40.73
CA ARG A 230 -3.66 2.48 -41.72
C ARG A 230 -4.83 1.56 -42.05
N LEU A 231 -5.84 1.50 -41.18
CA LEU A 231 -7.17 0.98 -41.51
C LEU A 231 -7.80 1.95 -42.53
N ARG A 232 -7.43 1.79 -43.81
CA ARG A 232 -7.87 2.69 -44.89
C ARG A 232 -9.41 2.67 -44.98
N PRO A 233 -10.06 3.84 -45.22
CA PRO A 233 -11.52 4.01 -45.28
C PRO A 233 -12.26 3.22 -46.38
N GLU A 234 -11.55 2.52 -47.25
CA GLU A 234 -12.08 2.01 -48.52
C GLU A 234 -12.67 0.59 -48.41
N THR A 235 -12.49 -0.10 -47.27
CA THR A 235 -12.90 -1.50 -47.10
C THR A 235 -14.11 -1.76 -46.21
N HIS A 236 -14.79 -0.76 -45.63
CA HIS A 236 -16.09 -1.03 -44.99
C HIS A 236 -17.03 0.18 -44.81
N PRO A 237 -18.23 0.20 -45.44
CA PRO A 237 -19.22 1.29 -45.31
C PRO A 237 -19.76 1.56 -43.89
N ARG A 238 -19.46 0.67 -42.92
CA ARG A 238 -19.96 0.73 -41.53
C ARG A 238 -19.09 1.54 -40.57
N ILE A 239 -17.83 1.82 -40.91
CA ILE A 239 -16.88 2.53 -40.03
C ILE A 239 -17.06 4.06 -40.13
N ARG A 240 -17.75 4.53 -41.18
CA ARG A 240 -17.98 5.95 -41.50
C ARG A 240 -18.79 6.74 -40.47
N ARG A 241 -19.33 6.12 -39.41
CA ARG A 241 -20.25 6.77 -38.46
C ARG A 241 -19.83 6.78 -36.98
N LEU A 242 -18.69 6.18 -36.60
CA LEU A 242 -18.41 5.91 -35.18
C LEU A 242 -17.20 6.59 -34.54
N VAL A 243 -16.35 7.29 -35.28
CA VAL A 243 -15.19 7.95 -34.66
C VAL A 243 -14.97 9.33 -35.25
N ALA A 244 -15.50 10.34 -34.56
CA ALA A 244 -15.05 11.72 -34.69
C ALA A 244 -14.39 12.10 -33.36
N LEU A 245 -13.06 12.22 -33.37
CA LEU A 245 -12.31 12.98 -32.36
C LEU A 245 -11.30 13.89 -33.10
N PRO A 246 -10.98 15.07 -32.56
CA PRO A 246 -10.32 16.15 -33.31
C PRO A 246 -8.81 15.95 -33.49
N ASP A 247 -8.30 16.58 -34.56
CA ASP A 247 -6.90 16.84 -34.96
C ASP A 247 -6.04 17.42 -33.81
N SER A 248 -4.70 17.30 -33.73
CA SER A 248 -3.66 17.15 -34.77
C SER A 248 -2.29 16.66 -34.22
N ARG A 249 -1.57 15.91 -35.08
CA ARG A 249 -0.12 15.87 -35.43
C ARG A 249 1.00 16.10 -34.38
N GLU A 250 1.92 15.12 -34.25
CA GLU A 250 3.32 15.14 -34.78
C GLU A 250 4.07 13.81 -34.46
N ALA A 251 5.16 13.54 -35.18
CA ALA A 251 5.74 12.22 -35.47
C ALA A 251 6.97 11.81 -34.62
N CYS A 252 7.24 10.49 -34.57
CA CYS A 252 8.45 9.85 -34.01
C CYS A 252 9.70 10.08 -34.87
N PRO A 253 10.91 9.86 -34.30
CA PRO A 253 11.73 8.74 -34.81
C PRO A 253 12.62 8.02 -33.77
N GLY A 254 13.02 6.77 -34.08
CA GLY A 254 14.35 6.22 -33.74
C GLY A 254 14.42 4.91 -32.96
N ASP A 255 14.65 3.80 -33.67
CA ASP A 255 15.04 2.46 -33.15
C ASP A 255 16.41 2.47 -32.44
N SER A 256 16.55 1.65 -31.40
CA SER A 256 17.70 0.72 -31.30
C SER A 256 17.36 -0.44 -30.36
N SER A 257 17.68 -1.64 -30.82
CA SER A 257 17.58 -2.90 -30.11
C SER A 257 18.55 -2.94 -28.92
N ASP A 258 18.09 -3.40 -27.76
CA ASP A 258 18.74 -4.49 -27.01
C ASP A 258 17.98 -4.88 -25.72
N ALA A 259 18.06 -6.17 -25.40
CA ALA A 259 17.65 -6.84 -24.15
C ALA A 259 16.17 -6.73 -23.70
N ARG A 260 15.37 -7.72 -24.13
CA ARG A 260 13.96 -7.89 -23.69
C ARG A 260 13.88 -8.67 -22.37
N PRO A 261 13.16 -8.22 -21.33
CA PRO A 261 12.79 -9.07 -20.21
C PRO A 261 11.59 -9.95 -20.59
N ALA A 262 11.74 -11.27 -20.49
CA ALA A 262 10.59 -12.18 -20.51
C ALA A 262 9.69 -11.86 -19.31
N TRP A 263 8.41 -11.53 -19.55
CA TRP A 263 7.40 -11.23 -18.53
C TRP A 263 7.02 -12.49 -17.73
N ASN A 264 7.91 -12.97 -16.86
CA ASN A 264 7.63 -14.16 -16.07
C ASN A 264 6.75 -13.85 -14.83
N ASN A 265 5.66 -14.61 -14.73
CA ASN A 265 4.87 -14.95 -13.53
C ASN A 265 4.02 -13.86 -12.83
N GLY A 266 3.82 -12.67 -13.41
CA GLY A 266 2.88 -11.66 -12.89
C GLY A 266 2.18 -10.87 -13.98
N SER A 267 0.99 -10.33 -13.70
CA SER A 267 0.34 -9.42 -14.65
C SER A 267 1.22 -8.17 -14.86
N ILE A 268 1.34 -7.69 -16.09
CA ILE A 268 2.10 -6.47 -16.46
C ILE A 268 1.74 -5.30 -15.51
N GLN A 269 0.47 -5.18 -15.17
CA GLN A 269 -0.04 -4.17 -14.24
C GLN A 269 0.62 -4.26 -12.86
N GLN A 270 0.72 -5.45 -12.27
CA GLN A 270 1.30 -5.64 -10.93
C GLN A 270 2.79 -5.28 -10.89
N THR A 271 3.53 -5.67 -11.93
CA THR A 271 4.97 -5.38 -12.03
C THR A 271 5.22 -3.88 -12.15
N LEU A 272 4.52 -3.21 -13.08
CA LEU A 272 4.67 -1.77 -13.30
C LEU A 272 4.17 -0.95 -12.10
N SER A 273 3.04 -1.33 -11.50
CA SER A 273 2.53 -0.63 -10.31
C SER A 273 3.52 -0.73 -9.16
N ARG A 274 4.14 -1.89 -8.97
CA ARG A 274 5.19 -2.07 -7.94
C ARG A 274 6.35 -1.12 -8.19
N GLU A 275 6.87 -1.04 -9.41
CA GLU A 275 8.01 -0.16 -9.70
C GLU A 275 7.67 1.33 -9.54
N VAL A 276 6.50 1.75 -10.02
CA VAL A 276 6.09 3.16 -9.89
C VAL A 276 5.91 3.57 -8.43
N HIS A 277 5.36 2.69 -7.59
CA HIS A 277 5.33 2.93 -6.16
C HIS A 277 6.76 2.95 -5.55
N HIS A 278 7.73 2.21 -6.12
CA HIS A 278 9.09 2.06 -5.58
C HIS A 278 9.85 3.35 -5.83
N CYS A 279 9.79 3.85 -7.05
CA CYS A 279 10.24 5.17 -7.44
C CYS A 279 9.64 6.24 -6.53
N ALA A 280 8.31 6.23 -6.31
CA ALA A 280 7.67 7.19 -5.42
C ALA A 280 8.21 7.13 -3.97
N PHE A 281 8.43 5.93 -3.43
CA PHE A 281 9.05 5.76 -2.12
C PHE A 281 10.48 6.32 -2.10
N GLN A 282 11.30 6.00 -3.11
CA GLN A 282 12.68 6.47 -3.21
C GLN A 282 12.77 7.99 -3.35
N SER A 283 11.91 8.59 -4.18
CA SER A 283 11.79 10.04 -4.33
C SER A 283 11.45 10.71 -3.01
N LEU A 284 10.50 10.13 -2.25
CA LEU A 284 10.11 10.64 -0.94
C LEU A 284 11.29 10.57 0.04
N VAL A 285 11.92 9.41 0.23
CA VAL A 285 13.02 9.26 1.22
C VAL A 285 14.35 9.88 0.79
N SER A 286 14.47 10.32 -0.46
CA SER A 286 15.65 11.03 -0.96
C SER A 286 15.43 12.54 -1.06
N ASN A 287 14.22 13.03 -0.81
CA ASN A 287 13.92 14.45 -0.85
C ASN A 287 14.71 15.19 0.26
N PRO A 288 15.64 16.10 -0.11
CA PRO A 288 16.48 16.79 0.86
C PRO A 288 15.69 17.75 1.76
N ARG A 289 14.50 18.16 1.32
CA ARG A 289 13.63 19.09 2.05
C ARG A 289 12.82 18.40 3.17
N ILE A 290 12.78 17.07 3.17
CA ILE A 290 12.24 16.30 4.29
C ILE A 290 13.29 16.26 5.42
N SER A 291 12.87 16.42 6.67
CA SER A 291 13.80 16.33 7.80
C SER A 291 14.44 14.93 7.93
N LYS A 292 15.60 14.85 8.58
CA LYS A 292 16.29 13.57 8.84
C LYS A 292 15.37 12.59 9.58
N GLU A 293 14.62 13.11 10.56
CA GLU A 293 13.70 12.34 11.39
C GLU A 293 12.56 11.75 10.55
N ASN A 294 12.00 12.53 9.64
CA ASN A 294 10.93 12.06 8.76
C ASN A 294 11.45 11.03 7.75
N ARG A 295 12.65 11.21 7.18
CA ARG A 295 13.27 10.16 6.34
C ARG A 295 13.48 8.86 7.11
N ALA A 296 14.04 8.94 8.32
CA ALA A 296 14.27 7.78 9.18
C ALA A 296 12.95 7.08 9.56
N ARG A 297 11.92 7.86 9.93
CA ARG A 297 10.56 7.37 10.21
C ARG A 297 9.98 6.62 9.01
N ILE A 298 9.98 7.23 7.82
CA ILE A 298 9.39 6.65 6.61
C ILE A 298 10.10 5.34 6.24
N ARG A 299 11.44 5.31 6.33
CA ARG A 299 12.23 4.09 6.10
C ARG A 299 11.90 2.98 7.11
N SER A 300 11.75 3.33 8.37
CA SER A 300 11.33 2.40 9.42
C SER A 300 9.92 1.86 9.15
N ALA A 301 8.98 2.73 8.78
CA ALA A 301 7.62 2.36 8.40
C ALA A 301 7.55 1.52 7.11
N ALA A 302 8.58 1.53 6.25
CA ALA A 302 8.65 0.78 4.99
C ALA A 302 9.31 -0.62 5.11
N GLY A 303 9.36 -1.18 6.32
CA GLY A 303 9.96 -2.49 6.60
C GLY A 303 9.04 -3.69 6.37
N SER A 304 9.64 -4.88 6.32
CA SER A 304 8.87 -6.12 6.42
C SER A 304 8.11 -6.15 7.75
N GLY A 305 6.79 -6.38 7.68
CA GLY A 305 5.93 -6.46 8.87
C GLY A 305 5.42 -5.11 9.41
N SER A 306 5.94 -3.96 8.97
CA SER A 306 5.66 -2.66 9.61
C SER A 306 4.24 -2.15 9.42
N GLY A 307 3.66 -2.34 8.22
CA GLY A 307 2.33 -1.88 7.85
C GLY A 307 1.26 -2.96 7.92
N VAL A 308 1.49 -4.08 8.62
CA VAL A 308 0.52 -5.19 8.67
C VAL A 308 -0.73 -4.78 9.46
N TRP A 309 -0.56 -4.05 10.57
CA TRP A 309 -1.65 -3.52 11.39
C TRP A 309 -2.68 -2.68 10.62
N LEU A 310 -2.25 -1.96 9.57
CA LEU A 310 -3.14 -1.16 8.72
C LEU A 310 -4.07 -2.03 7.85
N ARG A 311 -3.73 -3.30 7.63
CA ARG A 311 -4.45 -4.21 6.72
C ARG A 311 -5.35 -5.19 7.46
N GLU A 312 -5.34 -5.16 8.78
CA GLU A 312 -6.19 -6.02 9.59
C GLU A 312 -7.65 -5.59 9.46
N ILE A 313 -8.54 -6.53 9.13
CA ILE A 313 -9.96 -6.26 9.05
C ILE A 313 -10.52 -6.09 10.47
N PRO A 314 -11.19 -4.97 10.79
CA PRO A 314 -11.55 -4.59 12.16
C PRO A 314 -12.82 -5.29 12.68
N VAL A 315 -13.00 -6.58 12.37
CA VAL A 315 -14.21 -7.37 12.67
C VAL A 315 -14.07 -8.23 13.93
N TRP A 316 -12.84 -8.61 14.32
CA TRP A 316 -12.60 -9.43 15.52
C TRP A 316 -12.27 -8.58 16.76
N GLN A 317 -13.17 -8.63 17.75
CA GLN A 317 -13.23 -7.79 18.95
C GLN A 317 -12.09 -7.93 19.98
N PRO A 318 -11.49 -9.10 20.28
CA PRO A 318 -10.69 -9.22 21.51
C PRO A 318 -9.42 -8.35 21.57
N LYS A 319 -8.98 -7.75 20.46
CA LYS A 319 -7.73 -6.98 20.37
C LYS A 319 -7.75 -5.89 19.27
N LYS A 320 -8.89 -5.26 18.95
CA LYS A 320 -8.95 -4.18 17.94
C LYS A 320 -8.25 -2.91 18.47
N LEU A 321 -7.55 -2.16 17.60
CA LEU A 321 -7.14 -0.79 17.95
C LEU A 321 -8.40 0.08 18.06
N SER A 322 -8.59 0.75 19.19
CA SER A 322 -9.61 1.78 19.33
C SER A 322 -9.40 2.90 18.31
N SER A 323 -10.45 3.65 18.00
CA SER A 323 -10.36 4.75 17.03
C SER A 323 -9.39 5.84 17.47
N THR A 324 -9.25 6.07 18.79
CA THR A 324 -8.24 6.97 19.35
C THR A 324 -6.82 6.44 19.13
N GLU A 325 -6.55 5.16 19.43
CA GLU A 325 -5.22 4.57 19.19
C GLU A 325 -4.87 4.60 17.70
N LEU A 326 -5.83 4.28 16.84
CA LEU A 326 -5.69 4.30 15.39
C LEU A 326 -5.37 5.71 14.86
N GLN A 327 -6.08 6.74 15.33
CA GLN A 327 -5.81 8.12 14.96
C GLN A 327 -4.41 8.56 15.38
N VAL A 328 -4.01 8.27 16.62
CA VAL A 328 -2.66 8.57 17.13
C VAL A 328 -1.60 7.85 16.31
N ASN A 329 -1.77 6.55 16.06
CA ASN A 329 -0.80 5.73 15.33
C ASN A 329 -0.66 6.18 13.87
N ILE A 330 -1.75 6.57 13.20
CA ILE A 330 -1.69 7.11 11.83
C ILE A 330 -0.95 8.45 11.82
N ARG A 331 -1.22 9.34 12.80
CA ARG A 331 -0.53 10.63 12.87
C ARG A 331 0.96 10.45 13.15
N GLN A 332 1.33 9.56 14.06
CA GLN A 332 2.73 9.16 14.28
C GLN A 332 3.36 8.58 13.02
N LEU A 333 2.66 7.66 12.34
CA LEU A 333 3.11 7.04 11.10
C LEU A 333 3.37 8.09 10.01
N LEU A 334 2.60 9.17 9.95
CA LEU A 334 2.73 10.25 8.97
C LEU A 334 3.61 11.41 9.44
N GLY A 335 4.09 11.38 10.69
CA GLY A 335 4.86 12.47 11.29
C GLY A 335 4.04 13.72 11.62
N LEU A 336 2.71 13.59 11.67
CA LEU A 336 1.77 14.67 11.95
C LEU A 336 1.69 14.99 13.45
N PRO A 337 1.40 16.26 13.82
CA PRO A 337 1.10 16.64 15.19
C PRO A 337 -0.03 15.82 15.79
N ILE A 338 0.07 15.39 17.05
CA ILE A 338 -1.03 14.73 17.76
C ILE A 338 -1.88 15.80 18.47
N PRO A 339 -3.20 15.90 18.19
CA PRO A 339 -4.07 16.87 18.84
C PRO A 339 -4.01 16.77 20.37
N GLY A 340 -3.92 17.92 21.05
CA GLY A 340 -3.82 17.99 22.51
C GLY A 340 -2.41 17.81 23.09
N LEU A 341 -1.41 17.47 22.27
CA LEU A 341 -0.02 17.40 22.71
C LEU A 341 0.70 18.75 22.50
N ARG A 342 0.90 19.52 23.57
CA ARG A 342 1.65 20.80 23.54
C ARG A 342 3.17 20.58 23.50
N THR A 343 3.89 21.49 22.83
CA THR A 343 5.32 21.35 22.49
C THR A 343 6.24 22.48 22.90
N THR A 344 5.68 23.59 23.36
CA THR A 344 6.47 24.81 23.63
C THR A 344 7.17 24.76 24.98
N GLU A 345 6.87 23.77 25.82
CA GLU A 345 7.44 23.64 27.15
C GLU A 345 8.43 22.48 27.20
N LYS A 346 9.57 22.74 27.82
CA LYS A 346 10.50 21.68 28.22
C LYS A 346 9.72 20.69 29.08
N CYS A 347 9.82 19.41 28.77
CA CYS A 347 9.22 18.39 29.61
C CYS A 347 9.68 18.58 31.06
N THR A 348 8.74 18.71 32.00
CA THR A 348 9.01 18.96 33.41
C THR A 348 9.92 17.89 34.04
N SER A 349 9.89 16.67 33.52
CA SER A 349 10.76 15.58 33.98
C SER A 349 12.11 15.52 33.25
N CYS A 350 12.13 15.32 31.94
CA CYS A 350 13.39 15.11 31.21
C CYS A 350 14.05 16.40 30.71
N ARG A 351 13.44 17.56 30.96
CA ARG A 351 13.87 18.92 30.59
C ARG A 351 14.13 19.15 29.10
N SER A 352 13.73 18.19 28.26
CA SER A 352 13.91 18.23 26.82
C SER A 352 12.68 18.82 26.14
N THR A 353 12.88 19.58 25.07
CA THR A 353 11.80 20.01 24.18
C THR A 353 11.45 18.85 23.26
N HIS A 354 10.15 18.60 23.04
CA HIS A 354 9.69 17.51 22.18
C HIS A 354 8.88 18.06 21.01
N GLY A 355 9.00 17.43 19.84
CA GLY A 355 8.18 17.74 18.67
C GLY A 355 6.68 17.42 18.87
N THR A 356 5.83 18.05 18.05
CA THR A 356 4.35 18.01 18.14
C THR A 356 3.77 16.67 17.69
N ASN A 357 4.53 15.94 16.88
CA ASN A 357 4.24 14.55 16.51
C ASN A 357 4.48 13.57 17.68
N GLY A 358 4.99 14.08 18.80
CA GLY A 358 5.21 13.40 20.07
C GLY A 358 6.28 12.31 20.06
N VAL A 359 6.80 11.91 18.89
CA VAL A 359 7.72 10.78 18.73
C VAL A 359 8.96 10.90 19.61
N GLN A 360 9.46 12.12 19.80
CA GLN A 360 10.62 12.39 20.65
C GLN A 360 10.28 12.25 22.16
N ARG A 361 9.09 12.67 22.59
CA ARG A 361 8.59 12.49 23.98
C ARG A 361 8.37 11.01 24.30
N PHE A 362 7.93 10.24 23.30
CA PHE A 362 7.55 8.82 23.42
C PHE A 362 8.72 7.85 23.60
N HIS A 363 9.96 8.26 23.33
CA HIS A 363 11.11 7.34 23.30
C HIS A 363 12.32 7.78 24.13
N HIS A 364 12.28 8.99 24.71
CA HIS A 364 13.42 9.57 25.43
C HIS A 364 13.06 10.05 26.84
N CYS A 365 11.78 10.19 27.18
CA CYS A 365 11.37 10.68 28.48
C CYS A 365 11.32 9.57 29.54
N PRO A 366 12.12 9.62 30.63
CA PRO A 366 12.12 8.60 31.68
C PRO A 366 10.76 8.41 32.37
N THR A 367 9.86 9.39 32.36
CA THR A 367 8.48 9.22 32.90
C THR A 367 7.70 8.14 32.18
N SER A 368 8.10 7.80 30.95
CA SER A 368 7.44 6.79 30.14
C SER A 368 8.04 5.39 30.32
N THR A 369 9.01 5.21 31.23
CA THR A 369 9.72 3.93 31.44
C THR A 369 8.76 2.79 31.72
N GLY A 370 7.77 2.99 32.61
CA GLY A 370 6.76 1.95 32.89
C GLY A 370 5.90 1.58 31.67
N LEU A 371 5.62 2.54 30.78
CA LEU A 371 4.87 2.30 29.55
C LEU A 371 5.75 1.62 28.48
N TRP A 372 7.05 1.92 28.45
CA TRP A 372 8.01 1.22 27.60
C TRP A 372 8.16 -0.24 28.01
N GLN A 373 8.28 -0.50 29.31
CA GLN A 373 8.35 -1.83 29.89
C GLN A 373 7.07 -2.61 29.59
N ARG A 374 5.89 -2.02 29.84
CA ARG A 374 4.62 -2.66 29.48
C ARG A 374 4.54 -3.06 27.99
N ARG A 375 4.95 -2.17 27.07
CA ARG A 375 4.98 -2.50 25.64
C ARG A 375 5.93 -3.65 25.34
N HIS A 376 7.11 -3.65 25.96
CA HIS A 376 8.08 -4.73 25.84
C HIS A 376 7.48 -6.06 26.31
N ASP A 377 6.89 -6.08 27.51
CA ASP A 377 6.33 -7.30 28.12
C ASP A 377 5.14 -7.84 27.33
N GLU A 378 4.31 -6.96 26.76
CA GLU A 378 3.23 -7.34 25.85
C GLU A 378 3.76 -8.02 24.57
N ILE A 379 4.90 -7.57 24.04
CA ILE A 379 5.56 -8.20 22.88
C ILE A 379 6.18 -9.54 23.29
N CYS A 380 6.87 -9.63 24.43
CA CYS A 380 7.40 -10.90 24.96
C CYS A 380 6.30 -11.94 25.13
N THR A 381 5.19 -11.54 25.74
CA THR A 381 4.01 -12.39 25.92
C THR A 381 3.43 -12.85 24.58
N GLU A 382 3.39 -11.97 23.58
CA GLU A 382 2.91 -12.33 22.23
C GLU A 382 3.85 -13.33 21.56
N VAL A 383 5.17 -13.10 21.59
CA VAL A 383 6.17 -14.03 21.04
C VAL A 383 6.06 -15.40 21.72
N ALA A 384 6.03 -15.45 23.06
CA ALA A 384 5.88 -16.70 23.81
C ALA A 384 4.56 -17.43 23.46
N ARG A 385 3.46 -16.70 23.29
CA ARG A 385 2.18 -17.30 22.85
C ARG A 385 2.28 -17.94 21.48
N TRP A 386 2.96 -17.30 20.53
CA TRP A 386 3.16 -17.85 19.18
C TRP A 386 4.08 -19.06 19.18
N LEU A 387 5.14 -19.06 19.98
CA LEU A 387 6.00 -20.24 20.15
C LEU A 387 5.21 -21.43 20.72
N ASN A 388 4.37 -21.20 21.73
CA ASN A 388 3.45 -22.22 22.25
C ASN A 388 2.47 -22.72 21.17
N ARG A 389 1.89 -21.80 20.37
CA ARG A 389 1.00 -22.16 19.24
C ARG A 389 1.70 -23.02 18.18
N TRP A 390 3.00 -22.78 17.96
CA TRP A 390 3.83 -23.57 17.05
C TRP A 390 4.44 -24.81 17.71
N ASN A 391 3.92 -25.21 18.88
CA ASN A 391 4.33 -26.38 19.64
C ASN A 391 5.81 -26.37 20.04
N PHE A 392 6.43 -25.20 20.23
CA PHE A 392 7.73 -25.16 20.92
C PHE A 392 7.59 -25.75 22.32
N ILE A 393 8.63 -26.45 22.74
CA ILE A 393 8.71 -27.14 24.02
C ILE A 393 9.40 -26.19 25.02
N ASP A 394 9.05 -26.29 26.30
CA ASP A 394 9.76 -25.58 27.38
C ASP A 394 9.80 -24.06 27.17
N VAL A 395 8.66 -23.48 26.76
CA VAL A 395 8.54 -22.03 26.54
C VAL A 395 8.41 -21.33 27.89
N GLN A 396 9.50 -20.71 28.34
CA GLN A 396 9.57 -19.97 29.60
C GLN A 396 9.78 -18.48 29.35
N GLN A 397 9.03 -17.64 30.04
CA GLN A 397 9.28 -16.20 30.07
C GLN A 397 10.09 -15.84 31.32
N GLU A 398 11.04 -14.93 31.16
CA GLU A 398 11.94 -14.47 32.22
C GLU A 398 12.60 -15.58 33.06
N PRO A 399 13.24 -16.60 32.44
CA PRO A 399 13.83 -17.73 33.16
C PRO A 399 14.95 -17.27 34.11
N GLN A 400 14.65 -17.28 35.42
CA GLN A 400 15.62 -16.93 36.46
C GLN A 400 16.78 -17.93 36.48
N GLY A 401 18.00 -17.43 36.72
CA GLY A 401 19.20 -18.28 36.77
C GLY A 401 19.60 -18.88 35.43
N TYR A 402 19.07 -18.40 34.29
CA TYR A 402 19.43 -18.99 33.01
C TYR A 402 20.92 -18.80 32.67
N PHE A 403 21.50 -17.64 33.01
CA PHE A 403 22.94 -17.34 32.96
C PHE A 403 23.47 -17.00 34.36
N GLU A 404 23.65 -18.01 35.22
CA GLU A 404 24.01 -17.85 36.64
C GLU A 404 25.30 -17.06 36.84
N ASN A 405 26.31 -17.27 35.98
CA ASN A 405 27.64 -16.66 36.15
C ASN A 405 27.68 -15.18 35.76
N TYR A 406 26.66 -14.68 35.06
CA TYR A 406 26.66 -13.33 34.47
C TYR A 406 25.55 -12.42 35.01
N GLY A 407 24.61 -12.94 35.79
CA GLY A 407 23.44 -12.18 36.24
C GLY A 407 22.55 -11.69 35.09
N LEU A 408 22.70 -12.27 33.90
CA LEU A 408 21.91 -11.95 32.72
C LEU A 408 20.68 -12.86 32.65
N ARG A 409 19.61 -12.35 32.04
CA ARG A 409 18.35 -13.08 31.90
C ARG A 409 17.73 -12.77 30.54
N PRO A 410 17.59 -13.76 29.64
CA PRO A 410 16.86 -13.55 28.40
C PRO A 410 15.37 -13.39 28.71
N ASP A 411 14.61 -12.81 27.79
CA ASP A 411 13.17 -12.61 27.98
C ASP A 411 12.39 -13.92 27.81
N ILE A 412 12.82 -14.76 26.88
CA ILE A 412 12.14 -16.03 26.57
C ILE A 412 13.19 -17.10 26.31
N VAL A 413 12.95 -18.31 26.82
CA VAL A 413 13.66 -19.51 26.38
C VAL A 413 12.62 -20.47 25.80
N ALA A 414 12.97 -21.13 24.69
CA ALA A 414 12.09 -22.09 24.04
C ALA A 414 12.89 -23.11 23.21
N THR A 415 12.40 -24.34 23.15
CA THR A 415 13.02 -25.45 22.41
C THR A 415 12.21 -25.78 21.16
N HIS A 416 12.85 -25.78 19.99
CA HIS A 416 12.18 -26.07 18.74
C HIS A 416 11.76 -27.54 18.64
N PRO A 417 10.51 -27.85 18.25
CA PRO A 417 9.91 -29.18 18.45
C PRO A 417 10.50 -30.29 17.60
N ARG A 418 11.14 -29.96 16.46
CA ARG A 418 11.69 -30.97 15.54
C ARG A 418 13.20 -31.10 15.60
N THR A 419 13.89 -30.03 15.95
CA THR A 419 15.36 -29.99 15.95
C THR A 419 15.92 -30.08 17.35
N PHE A 420 15.08 -29.92 18.38
CA PHE A 420 15.46 -29.84 19.79
C PHE A 420 16.48 -28.74 20.11
N GLN A 421 16.72 -27.82 19.15
CA GLN A 421 17.53 -26.64 19.39
C GLN A 421 16.79 -25.74 20.37
N ARG A 422 17.42 -25.46 21.51
CA ARG A 422 16.98 -24.46 22.46
C ARG A 422 17.46 -23.07 22.03
N TYR A 423 16.57 -22.10 22.15
CA TYR A 423 16.79 -20.70 21.82
C TYR A 423 16.59 -19.83 23.06
N ALA A 424 17.53 -18.93 23.29
CA ALA A 424 17.39 -17.81 24.21
C ALA A 424 17.05 -16.55 23.40
N LEU A 425 15.88 -15.98 23.65
CA LEU A 425 15.36 -14.82 22.91
C LEU A 425 15.33 -13.61 23.83
N ASP A 426 15.66 -12.46 23.27
CA ASP A 426 15.59 -11.19 23.99
C ASP A 426 15.00 -10.12 23.06
N VAL A 427 13.90 -9.50 23.49
CA VAL A 427 13.13 -8.52 22.76
C VAL A 427 13.70 -7.13 23.03
N THR A 428 13.84 -6.34 21.96
CA THR A 428 14.21 -4.94 22.12
C THR A 428 13.45 -4.06 21.15
N VAL A 429 12.90 -2.96 21.68
CA VAL A 429 12.22 -1.94 20.87
C VAL A 429 13.11 -0.71 20.81
N VAL A 430 13.55 -0.34 19.60
CA VAL A 430 14.46 0.78 19.37
C VAL A 430 13.83 1.83 18.47
N SER A 431 14.11 3.11 18.70
CA SER A 431 13.61 4.16 17.81
C SER A 431 14.69 4.58 16.82
N PRO A 432 14.41 4.61 15.50
CA PRO A 432 15.36 5.13 14.51
C PRO A 432 15.60 6.65 14.67
N LEU A 433 14.82 7.32 15.52
CA LEU A 433 14.95 8.75 15.79
C LEU A 433 15.89 9.06 16.97
N GLN A 434 16.43 8.05 17.67
CA GLN A 434 17.41 8.30 18.72
C GLN A 434 18.68 8.91 18.11
N ALA A 435 19.29 9.87 18.81
CA ALA A 435 20.46 10.61 18.30
C ALA A 435 21.60 9.69 17.80
N LYS A 436 21.83 8.57 18.50
CA LYS A 436 22.83 7.55 18.12
C LYS A 436 22.53 6.80 16.82
N TYR A 437 21.27 6.77 16.37
CA TYR A 437 20.84 6.05 15.17
C TYR A 437 20.49 6.99 14.01
N LEU A 438 19.95 8.17 14.30
CA LEU A 438 19.31 9.09 13.35
C LEU A 438 20.14 9.34 12.08
N ASN A 439 21.42 9.68 12.23
CA ASN A 439 22.29 10.02 11.08
C ASN A 439 22.48 8.89 10.07
N ARG A 440 22.35 7.63 10.51
CA ARG A 440 22.42 6.48 9.60
C ARG A 440 21.03 5.98 9.24
N SER A 441 20.07 6.03 10.16
CA SER A 441 18.68 5.65 9.91
C SER A 441 17.98 6.52 8.85
N GLU A 442 18.42 7.77 8.64
CA GLU A 442 17.88 8.63 7.58
C GLU A 442 18.16 8.12 6.16
N SER A 443 19.26 7.39 5.96
CA SER A 443 19.72 6.90 4.66
C SER A 443 19.67 5.37 4.56
N GLU A 444 19.79 4.66 5.67
CA GLU A 444 19.84 3.21 5.75
C GLU A 444 18.60 2.63 6.45
N SER A 445 17.75 2.03 5.63
CA SER A 445 16.57 1.32 6.08
C SER A 445 16.91 0.17 7.04
N GLY A 446 16.42 0.21 8.27
CA GLY A 446 16.63 -0.85 9.27
C GLY A 446 17.93 -0.77 10.06
N TYR A 447 18.64 0.36 9.97
CA TYR A 447 19.88 0.57 10.69
C TYR A 447 19.73 0.38 12.21
N ALA A 448 18.69 0.95 12.82
CA ALA A 448 18.53 0.93 14.27
C ALA A 448 18.29 -0.49 14.78
N ALA A 449 17.41 -1.25 14.12
CA ALA A 449 17.21 -2.67 14.46
C ALA A 449 18.50 -3.48 14.32
N ARG A 450 19.24 -3.32 13.21
CA ARG A 450 20.50 -4.05 12.99
C ARG A 450 21.55 -3.77 14.07
N VAL A 451 21.70 -2.51 14.47
CA VAL A 451 22.63 -2.14 15.55
C VAL A 451 22.17 -2.73 16.89
N ALA A 452 20.87 -2.73 17.17
CA ALA A 452 20.32 -3.33 18.38
C ALA A 452 20.53 -4.86 18.43
N GLU A 453 20.33 -5.55 17.31
CA GLU A 453 20.61 -6.98 17.16
C GLU A 453 22.08 -7.29 17.47
N ASN A 454 23.01 -6.56 16.83
CA ASN A 454 24.45 -6.75 17.03
C ASN A 454 24.88 -6.45 18.47
N TRP A 455 24.30 -5.43 19.10
CA TRP A 455 24.58 -5.09 20.48
C TRP A 455 24.13 -6.20 21.43
N LYS A 456 22.90 -6.71 21.28
CA LYS A 456 22.39 -7.83 22.09
C LYS A 456 23.23 -9.10 21.91
N ILE A 457 23.62 -9.43 20.68
CA ILE A 457 24.54 -10.57 20.41
C ILE A 457 25.87 -10.39 21.16
N GLY A 458 26.46 -9.19 21.11
CA GLY A 458 27.68 -8.89 21.85
C GLY A 458 27.49 -9.01 23.36
N HIS A 459 26.36 -8.48 23.87
CA HIS A 459 26.02 -8.47 25.29
C HIS A 459 25.88 -9.88 25.90
N TYR A 460 25.26 -10.81 25.16
CA TYR A 460 25.06 -12.19 25.61
C TYR A 460 26.17 -13.17 25.19
N ARG A 461 27.16 -12.74 24.40
CA ARG A 461 28.14 -13.64 23.76
C ARG A 461 28.87 -14.52 24.78
N GLU A 462 29.39 -13.91 25.84
CA GLU A 462 30.20 -14.62 26.84
C GLU A 462 29.34 -15.54 27.70
N ALA A 463 28.17 -15.05 28.15
CA ALA A 463 27.20 -15.83 28.91
C ALA A 463 26.72 -17.07 28.14
N MET A 464 26.45 -16.92 26.83
CA MET A 464 26.13 -18.06 25.96
C MET A 464 27.29 -19.03 25.87
N ALA A 465 28.52 -18.55 25.66
CA ALA A 465 29.68 -19.42 25.50
C ALA A 465 30.03 -20.22 26.76
N VAL A 466 29.81 -19.65 27.95
CA VAL A 466 30.18 -20.27 29.22
C VAL A 466 29.04 -21.08 29.84
N ASP A 467 27.83 -20.52 29.94
CA ASP A 467 26.73 -21.15 30.67
C ASP A 467 25.84 -22.03 29.77
N ARG A 468 25.77 -21.71 28.47
CA ARG A 468 24.82 -22.30 27.51
C ARG A 468 25.42 -22.53 26.10
N PRO A 469 26.56 -23.24 25.96
CA PRO A 469 27.29 -23.34 24.69
C PRO A 469 26.51 -24.02 23.55
N GLU A 470 25.53 -24.87 23.89
CA GLU A 470 24.70 -25.60 22.91
C GLU A 470 23.44 -24.82 22.49
N ASP A 471 23.07 -23.77 23.21
CA ASP A 471 21.87 -22.98 22.95
C ASP A 471 22.15 -21.90 21.91
N LYS A 472 21.10 -21.37 21.26
CA LYS A 472 21.22 -20.27 20.29
C LYS A 472 20.58 -19.00 20.80
N PHE A 473 21.36 -17.92 20.83
CA PHE A 473 20.83 -16.59 21.13
C PHE A 473 20.22 -15.94 19.88
N VAL A 474 19.02 -15.37 20.03
CA VAL A 474 18.34 -14.63 18.95
C VAL A 474 17.79 -13.31 19.48
N PRO A 475 18.31 -12.16 19.03
CA PRO A 475 17.72 -10.88 19.35
C PRO A 475 16.45 -10.64 18.53
N ILE A 476 15.36 -10.25 19.19
CA ILE A 476 14.09 -9.84 18.59
C ILE A 476 14.03 -8.30 18.59
N ALA A 477 14.79 -7.66 17.70
CA ALA A 477 14.79 -6.21 17.56
C ALA A 477 13.63 -5.71 16.70
N ILE A 478 12.94 -4.66 17.17
CA ILE A 478 11.82 -4.03 16.46
C ILE A 478 11.99 -2.51 16.51
N GLU A 479 11.95 -1.85 15.35
CA GLU A 479 11.93 -0.40 15.30
C GLU A 479 10.53 0.14 15.67
N THR A 480 10.47 1.31 16.29
CA THR A 480 9.21 1.88 16.82
C THR A 480 8.13 2.14 15.77
N PHE A 481 8.48 2.23 14.47
CA PHE A 481 7.50 2.35 13.38
C PHE A 481 7.17 1.01 12.69
N GLY A 482 7.51 -0.11 13.36
CA GLY A 482 7.02 -1.43 13.00
C GLY A 482 8.00 -2.32 12.25
N ARG A 483 9.17 -1.83 11.83
CA ARG A 483 10.16 -2.67 11.14
C ARG A 483 10.76 -3.69 12.10
N THR A 484 10.58 -4.95 11.79
CA THR A 484 11.26 -6.05 12.49
C THR A 484 12.69 -6.21 11.97
N GLY A 485 13.65 -6.47 12.86
CA GLY A 485 15.05 -6.76 12.53
C GLY A 485 15.21 -8.02 11.67
N LYS A 486 16.37 -8.18 11.01
CA LYS A 486 16.55 -9.28 10.06
C LYS A 486 16.64 -10.63 10.76
N LEU A 487 17.33 -10.70 11.89
CA LEU A 487 17.48 -11.94 12.66
C LEU A 487 16.14 -12.35 13.27
N ALA A 488 15.38 -11.38 13.79
CA ALA A 488 14.03 -11.60 14.26
C ALA A 488 13.11 -12.14 13.14
N GLN A 489 13.18 -11.54 11.94
CA GLN A 489 12.40 -12.01 10.79
C GLN A 489 12.77 -13.43 10.35
N ASP A 490 14.06 -13.75 10.34
CA ASP A 490 14.55 -15.07 9.95
C ASP A 490 14.15 -16.12 10.98
N PHE A 491 14.30 -15.82 12.27
CA PHE A 491 13.86 -16.69 13.34
C PHE A 491 12.36 -17.01 13.26
N LEU A 492 11.50 -15.99 13.10
CA LEU A 492 10.05 -16.20 12.98
C LEU A 492 9.70 -17.03 11.74
N LYS A 493 10.35 -16.75 10.61
CA LYS A 493 10.16 -17.52 9.37
C LYS A 493 10.57 -18.97 9.56
N ASP A 494 11.69 -19.21 10.22
CA ASP A 494 12.27 -20.54 10.40
C ASP A 494 11.48 -21.36 11.42
N SER A 495 11.00 -20.70 12.48
CA SER A 495 10.18 -21.30 13.54
C SER A 495 8.88 -21.92 13.01
N CYS A 496 8.27 -21.33 12.00
CA CYS A 496 7.01 -21.81 11.44
C CYS A 496 7.17 -22.63 10.13
N LYS A 497 8.41 -22.85 9.63
CA LYS A 497 8.68 -23.54 8.35
C LYS A 497 8.02 -24.91 8.24
N HIS A 498 7.89 -25.60 9.37
CA HIS A 498 7.41 -26.97 9.45
C HIS A 498 5.88 -27.10 9.49
N LEU A 499 5.15 -25.97 9.55
CA LEU A 499 3.69 -25.92 9.59
C LEU A 499 3.08 -25.96 8.18
N LEU A 500 1.89 -26.56 8.04
CA LEU A 500 1.16 -26.64 6.78
C LEU A 500 0.75 -25.25 6.25
N HIS A 501 0.23 -24.40 7.14
CA HIS A 501 -0.23 -23.03 6.83
C HIS A 501 0.82 -21.95 7.15
N ARG A 502 2.12 -22.26 6.97
CA ARG A 502 3.23 -21.40 7.41
C ARG A 502 3.18 -19.95 6.92
N SER A 503 2.61 -19.68 5.73
CA SER A 503 2.52 -18.31 5.20
C SER A 503 1.50 -17.46 5.94
N GLU A 504 0.38 -18.06 6.34
CA GLU A 504 -0.68 -17.42 7.13
C GLU A 504 -0.18 -17.23 8.56
N GLU A 505 0.37 -18.28 9.17
CA GLU A 505 0.96 -18.21 10.51
C GLU A 505 2.06 -17.13 10.63
N LEU A 506 2.94 -17.02 9.63
CA LEU A 506 3.98 -15.98 9.59
C LEU A 506 3.38 -14.57 9.39
N SER A 507 2.30 -14.44 8.63
CA SER A 507 1.60 -13.17 8.48
C SER A 507 0.97 -12.75 9.80
N ASP A 508 0.29 -13.68 10.47
CA ASP A 508 -0.46 -13.43 11.69
C ASP A 508 0.45 -13.10 12.87
N VAL A 509 1.55 -13.82 13.09
CA VAL A 509 2.52 -13.49 14.15
C VAL A 509 3.10 -12.10 13.97
N ARG A 510 3.45 -11.73 12.73
CA ARG A 510 3.95 -10.37 12.42
C ARG A 510 2.88 -9.33 12.69
N SER A 511 1.64 -9.64 12.33
CA SER A 511 0.49 -8.78 12.57
C SER A 511 0.27 -8.53 14.06
N GLN A 512 0.25 -9.59 14.88
CA GLN A 512 0.00 -9.49 16.31
C GLN A 512 1.16 -8.80 17.06
N ILE A 513 2.42 -9.13 16.75
CA ILE A 513 3.59 -8.44 17.33
C ILE A 513 3.55 -6.94 17.00
N ASN A 514 3.30 -6.61 15.73
CA ASN A 514 3.24 -5.21 15.30
C ASN A 514 2.04 -4.49 15.94
N ARG A 515 0.90 -5.16 16.10
CA ARG A 515 -0.24 -4.62 16.83
C ARG A 515 0.10 -4.29 18.28
N ARG A 516 0.81 -5.16 19.01
CA ARG A 516 1.28 -4.88 20.38
C ARG A 516 2.23 -3.69 20.43
N LEU A 517 3.13 -3.59 19.46
CA LEU A 517 4.01 -2.42 19.32
C LEU A 517 3.20 -1.11 19.21
N TRP A 518 2.18 -1.08 18.34
CA TRP A 518 1.35 0.10 18.12
C TRP A 518 0.35 0.39 19.24
N GLN A 519 -0.20 -0.62 19.91
CA GLN A 519 -1.01 -0.45 21.13
C GLN A 519 -0.18 0.19 22.25
N GLY A 520 1.01 -0.36 22.52
CA GLY A 520 1.93 0.22 23.50
C GLY A 520 2.40 1.62 23.08
N GLY A 521 2.64 1.85 21.79
CA GLY A 521 2.99 3.17 21.24
C GLY A 521 1.89 4.23 21.45
N ALA A 522 0.63 3.87 21.20
CA ALA A 522 -0.52 4.72 21.46
C ALA A 522 -0.75 4.93 22.96
N GLY A 523 -0.60 3.90 23.80
CA GLY A 523 -0.68 4.01 25.26
C GLY A 523 0.38 4.98 25.82
N VAL A 524 1.62 4.93 25.32
CA VAL A 524 2.68 5.90 25.62
C VAL A 524 2.27 7.32 25.21
N ALA A 525 1.53 7.46 24.10
CA ALA A 525 1.09 8.75 23.61
C ALA A 525 -0.10 9.34 24.38
N LEU A 526 -1.07 8.51 24.76
CA LEU A 526 -2.29 8.91 25.46
C LEU A 526 -2.08 9.08 26.97
N GLY A 527 -1.13 8.34 27.56
CA GLY A 527 -0.76 8.43 28.97
C GLY A 527 0.24 9.55 29.30
N ALA A 528 0.71 10.31 28.31
CA ALA A 528 1.48 11.52 28.58
C ALA A 528 0.58 12.55 29.29
N PRO A 529 1.04 13.19 30.39
CA PRO A 529 0.18 14.08 31.16
C PRO A 529 -0.41 15.17 30.26
N ARG A 530 -1.74 15.21 30.21
CA ARG A 530 -2.51 16.35 29.71
C ARG A 530 -2.29 17.47 30.74
N VAL A 531 -1.96 18.67 30.28
CA VAL A 531 -1.64 19.81 31.16
C VAL A 531 -2.82 20.18 32.06
N ASP A 532 -4.04 19.76 31.71
CA ASP A 532 -5.27 19.99 32.48
C ASP A 532 -5.30 19.31 33.88
N GLN A 533 -4.26 18.56 34.26
CA GLN A 533 -4.15 17.93 35.60
C GLN A 533 -3.04 18.51 36.50
N LEU A 534 -2.40 19.61 36.12
CA LEU A 534 -1.35 20.25 36.92
C LEU A 534 -1.71 21.61 37.53
N ASP A 535 -2.92 22.13 37.29
CA ASP A 535 -3.39 23.41 37.84
C ASP A 535 -4.45 23.26 38.96
N THR A 536 -4.35 22.19 39.77
CA THR A 536 -5.12 22.08 41.02
C THR A 536 -4.24 21.57 42.17
N THR A 537 -3.28 22.37 42.60
CA THR A 537 -2.72 22.34 43.97
C THR A 537 -2.24 23.73 44.35
#